data_AF-A0A853FVY2-F1
#
_entry.id   AF-A0A853FVY2-F1
#
_cell.length_a   1.000
_cell.length_b   1.000
_cell.length_c   1.000
_cell.angle_alpha   90.00
_cell.angle_beta   90.00
_cell.angle_gamma   90.00
#
_symmetry.space_group_name_H-M   'P 1'
#
loop_
_entity.id
_entity.type
_entity.pdbx_description
1 polymer ?
#
loop_
_entity_poly.entity_id
_entity_poly.type
_entity_poly.pdbx_seq_one_letter_code
_entity_poly.pdbx_strand_id
1 'polypeptide(L)'
;MASAEMSVRELMHLDAELARKQARQRLNAAGPPLEAPAAGGGSPALHVAAIYGVGKKLLAEVVIGARSHIYMRGQALPVGGKAGPGTYLLRGISGSCVHLERAGDSQTLCLRPGLWAARP
;
A
#
# COMPACT_ATOMS: atom_id res chain seq x y z
N MET A 1 -5.33 27.98 -45.06
CA MET A 1 -5.28 26.93 -44.03
C MET A 1 -5.79 27.55 -42.75
N ALA A 2 -7.05 27.28 -42.37
CA ALA A 2 -7.71 27.92 -41.24
C ALA A 2 -7.32 27.18 -39.95
N SER A 3 -6.55 27.85 -39.10
CA SER A 3 -6.24 27.37 -37.76
C SER A 3 -7.54 27.27 -36.97
N ALA A 4 -7.91 26.06 -36.55
CA ALA A 4 -9.06 25.87 -35.68
C ALA A 4 -8.78 26.54 -34.34
N GLU A 5 -9.35 27.72 -34.12
CA GLU A 5 -9.45 28.31 -32.78
C GLU A 5 -10.37 27.41 -31.95
N MET A 6 -9.78 26.43 -31.27
CA MET A 6 -10.51 25.62 -30.30
C MET A 6 -10.80 26.48 -29.07
N SER A 7 -12.08 26.54 -28.70
CA SER A 7 -12.49 27.25 -27.49
C SER A 7 -11.89 26.56 -26.27
N VAL A 8 -11.51 27.34 -25.25
CA VAL A 8 -11.09 26.81 -23.94
C VAL A 8 -12.12 25.82 -23.38
N ARG A 9 -13.42 26.05 -23.67
CA ARG A 9 -14.50 25.16 -23.25
C ARG A 9 -14.43 23.79 -23.92
N GLU A 10 -14.10 23.73 -25.21
CA GLU A 10 -13.92 22.48 -25.94
C GLU A 10 -12.70 21.72 -25.43
N LEU A 11 -11.60 22.44 -25.19
CA LEU A 11 -10.39 21.83 -24.63
C LEU A 11 -10.66 21.18 -23.26
N MET A 12 -11.35 21.90 -22.37
CA MET A 12 -11.74 21.37 -21.05
C MET A 12 -12.66 20.14 -21.16
N HIS A 13 -13.55 20.10 -22.15
CA HIS A 13 -14.43 18.96 -22.38
C HIS A 13 -13.64 17.71 -22.82
N LEU A 14 -12.67 17.90 -23.73
CA LEU A 14 -11.79 16.83 -24.19
C LEU A 14 -10.91 16.28 -23.06
N ASP A 15 -10.36 17.17 -22.22
CA ASP A 15 -9.57 16.77 -21.06
C ASP A 15 -10.39 15.93 -20.06
N ALA A 16 -11.63 16.34 -19.79
CA ALA A 16 -12.53 15.59 -18.91
C ALA A 16 -12.85 14.19 -19.45
N GLU A 17 -13.04 14.06 -20.77
CA GLU A 17 -13.27 12.76 -21.41
C GLU A 17 -12.04 11.85 -21.33
N LEU A 18 -10.85 12.39 -21.57
CA LEU A 18 -9.59 11.65 -21.46
C LEU A 18 -9.37 11.18 -20.02
N ALA A 19 -9.56 12.05 -19.03
CA ALA A 19 -9.45 11.70 -17.61
C ALA A 19 -10.42 10.56 -17.24
N ARG A 20 -11.67 10.60 -17.73
CA ARG A 20 -12.65 9.55 -17.50
C ARG A 20 -12.24 8.22 -18.14
N LYS A 21 -11.75 8.24 -19.38
CA LYS A 21 -11.26 7.04 -20.07
C LYS A 21 -10.07 6.42 -19.33
N GLN A 22 -9.12 7.24 -18.87
CA GLN A 22 -7.98 6.77 -18.07
C GLN A 22 -8.42 6.18 -16.73
N ALA A 23 -9.35 6.81 -16.02
CA ALA A 23 -9.89 6.27 -14.77
C ALA A 23 -10.56 4.92 -15.00
N ARG A 24 -11.34 4.79 -16.08
CA ARG A 24 -11.99 3.52 -16.44
C ARG A 24 -11.00 2.45 -16.87
N GLN A 25 -9.95 2.82 -17.59
CA GLN A 25 -8.84 1.92 -17.92
C GLN A 25 -8.10 1.47 -16.67
N ARG A 26 -7.86 2.34 -15.69
CA ARG A 26 -7.27 1.94 -14.40
C ARG A 26 -8.14 0.97 -13.63
N LEU A 27 -9.46 1.19 -13.63
CA LEU A 27 -10.41 0.27 -12.99
C LEU A 27 -10.46 -1.09 -13.72
N ASN A 28 -10.38 -1.09 -15.05
CA ASN A 28 -10.40 -2.32 -15.85
C ASN A 28 -9.03 -3.05 -15.86
N ALA A 29 -7.92 -2.31 -15.81
CA ALA A 29 -6.56 -2.84 -15.68
C ALA A 29 -6.29 -3.31 -14.25
N ALA A 30 -6.93 -2.69 -13.26
CA ALA A 30 -7.17 -3.26 -11.94
C ALA A 30 -8.27 -4.33 -11.99
N GLY A 31 -8.17 -5.27 -12.95
CA GLY A 31 -8.72 -6.61 -12.77
C GLY A 31 -8.31 -7.17 -11.40
N PRO A 32 -8.99 -8.22 -10.89
CA PRO A 32 -8.80 -8.70 -9.51
C PRO A 32 -7.31 -8.74 -9.19
N PRO A 33 -6.89 -8.17 -8.05
CA PRO A 33 -5.54 -7.66 -7.85
C PRO A 33 -4.53 -8.72 -8.29
N LEU A 34 -3.89 -8.48 -9.43
CA LEU A 34 -2.78 -9.28 -9.91
C LEU A 34 -1.68 -9.09 -8.87
N GLU A 35 -1.50 -10.14 -8.09
CA GLU A 35 -0.41 -10.31 -7.14
C GLU A 35 0.89 -9.84 -7.81
N ALA A 36 1.50 -8.81 -7.20
CA ALA A 36 2.88 -8.47 -7.48
C ALA A 36 3.74 -9.73 -7.39
N PRO A 37 4.79 -9.89 -8.21
CA PRO A 37 5.57 -11.12 -8.25
C PRO A 37 6.08 -11.44 -6.85
N ALA A 38 5.55 -12.55 -6.32
CA ALA A 38 5.95 -13.14 -5.07
C ALA A 38 7.44 -13.51 -5.17
N ALA A 39 8.30 -12.59 -4.74
CA ALA A 39 9.67 -12.92 -4.44
C ALA A 39 9.68 -13.76 -3.16
N GLY A 40 9.60 -15.07 -3.35
CA GLY A 40 10.05 -16.09 -2.40
C GLY A 40 8.99 -16.60 -1.42
N GLY A 41 8.44 -17.78 -1.74
CA GLY A 41 8.13 -18.83 -0.76
C GLY A 41 6.91 -18.64 0.15
N GLY A 42 5.76 -19.17 -0.29
CA GLY A 42 4.93 -20.05 0.56
C GLY A 42 4.28 -19.52 1.84
N SER A 43 4.02 -18.22 1.96
CA SER A 43 3.17 -17.67 3.03
C SER A 43 2.31 -16.53 2.49
N PRO A 44 1.08 -16.33 3.02
CA PRO A 44 0.16 -15.29 2.55
C PRO A 44 0.92 -13.97 2.47
N ALA A 45 0.86 -13.29 1.33
CA ALA A 45 1.71 -12.15 0.94
C ALA A 45 1.81 -11.08 2.03
N LEU A 46 2.72 -11.28 2.98
CA LEU A 46 2.89 -10.45 4.15
C LEU A 46 4.02 -9.47 3.86
N HIS A 47 3.68 -8.20 3.74
CA HIS A 47 4.67 -7.17 3.43
C HIS A 47 4.30 -5.83 4.07
N VAL A 48 5.31 -4.99 4.28
CA VAL A 48 5.12 -3.62 4.76
C VAL A 48 4.87 -2.73 3.56
N ALA A 49 3.74 -2.03 3.55
CA ALA A 49 3.41 -1.07 2.52
C ALA A 49 4.11 0.27 2.77
N ALA A 50 4.07 0.75 4.02
CA ALA A 50 4.65 2.04 4.39
C ALA A 50 5.01 2.09 5.87
N ILE A 51 5.98 2.94 6.22
CA ILE A 51 6.28 3.36 7.59
C ILE A 51 6.26 4.89 7.58
N TYR A 52 5.49 5.48 8.48
CA TYR A 52 5.31 6.93 8.54
C TYR A 52 5.20 7.44 9.98
N GLY A 53 5.41 8.74 10.14
CA GLY A 53 5.50 9.38 11.45
C GLY A 53 6.93 9.45 11.98
N VAL A 54 7.08 10.11 13.14
CA VAL A 54 8.38 10.41 13.73
C VAL A 54 8.34 10.24 15.25
N GLY A 55 9.48 9.88 15.84
CA GLY A 55 9.59 9.67 17.27
C GLY A 55 8.52 8.70 17.79
N LYS A 56 7.85 9.05 18.89
CA LYS A 56 6.90 8.18 19.61
C LYS A 56 5.65 7.82 18.80
N LYS A 57 5.31 8.57 17.74
CA LYS A 57 4.15 8.33 16.87
C LYS A 57 4.56 7.69 15.55
N LEU A 58 5.35 6.63 15.62
CA LEU A 58 5.75 5.87 14.43
C LEU A 58 4.66 4.83 14.13
N LEU A 59 4.15 4.86 12.91
CA LEU A 59 3.14 3.93 12.40
C LEU A 59 3.73 3.12 11.25
N ALA A 60 3.31 1.87 11.14
CA ALA A 60 3.62 0.98 10.04
C ALA A 60 2.33 0.40 9.48
N GLU A 61 2.18 0.46 8.17
CA GLU A 61 1.11 -0.20 7.45
C GLU A 61 1.62 -1.55 6.93
N VAL A 62 0.99 -2.62 7.39
CA VAL A 62 1.31 -4.00 7.03
C VAL A 62 0.14 -4.59 6.27
N VAL A 63 0.41 -5.10 5.08
CA VAL A 63 -0.57 -5.82 4.27
C VAL A 63 -0.48 -7.30 4.59
N ILE A 64 -1.62 -7.86 4.99
CA ILE A 64 -1.76 -9.28 5.34
C ILE A 64 -2.81 -9.87 4.40
N GLY A 65 -2.36 -10.55 3.35
CA GLY A 65 -3.23 -10.97 2.25
C GLY A 65 -3.79 -9.75 1.51
N ALA A 66 -5.11 -9.55 1.55
CA ALA A 66 -5.78 -8.42 0.88
C ALA A 66 -6.16 -7.25 1.82
N ARG A 67 -5.79 -7.31 3.11
CA ARG A 67 -6.18 -6.30 4.10
C ARG A 67 -4.96 -5.55 4.65
N SER A 68 -5.04 -4.22 4.67
CA SER A 68 -4.06 -3.39 5.36
C SER A 68 -4.39 -3.26 6.85
N HIS A 69 -3.36 -3.34 7.67
CA HIS A 69 -3.42 -3.20 9.11
C HIS A 69 -2.41 -2.14 9.53
N ILE A 70 -2.85 -1.16 10.30
CA ILE A 70 -1.99 -0.10 10.80
C ILE A 70 -1.52 -0.46 12.19
N TYR A 71 -0.21 -0.56 12.37
CA TYR A 71 0.43 -0.82 13.64
C TYR A 71 1.11 0.45 14.14
N MET A 72 1.01 0.71 15.45
CA MET A 72 1.66 1.87 16.08
C MET A 72 2.73 1.40 17.05
N ARG A 73 3.90 2.05 17.02
CA ARG A 73 4.99 1.73 17.92
C ARG A 73 4.55 1.84 19.38
N GLY A 74 4.77 0.77 20.15
CA GLY A 74 4.36 0.66 21.55
C GLY A 74 2.96 0.06 21.75
N GLN A 75 2.23 -0.26 20.67
CA GLN A 75 0.98 -1.01 20.70
C GLN A 75 1.20 -2.37 20.05
N ALA A 76 0.88 -3.45 20.75
CA ALA A 76 1.01 -4.80 20.19
C ALA A 76 -0.04 -5.09 19.12
N LEU A 77 -1.24 -4.51 19.25
CA LEU A 77 -2.36 -4.73 18.33
C LEU A 77 -2.42 -3.65 17.24
N PRO A 78 -3.00 -3.98 16.07
CA PRO A 78 -3.27 -2.97 15.06
C PRO A 78 -4.32 -1.97 15.56
N VAL A 79 -4.18 -0.72 15.14
CA VAL A 79 -5.08 0.38 15.47
C VAL A 79 -6.50 0.04 15.00
N GLY A 80 -7.45 0.02 15.93
CA GLY A 80 -8.86 -0.33 15.65
C GLY A 80 -9.10 -1.83 15.41
N GLY A 81 -8.07 -2.68 15.48
CA GLY A 81 -8.21 -4.13 15.36
C GLY A 81 -8.46 -4.81 16.70
N LYS A 82 -9.12 -5.97 16.65
CA LYS A 82 -9.34 -6.83 17.82
C LYS A 82 -8.28 -7.94 17.88
N ALA A 83 -7.83 -8.27 19.09
CA ALA A 83 -7.00 -9.45 19.32
C ALA A 83 -7.82 -10.70 18.99
N GLY A 84 -7.27 -11.56 18.13
CA GLY A 84 -7.84 -12.86 17.78
C GLY A 84 -6.74 -13.92 17.69
N PRO A 85 -7.11 -15.21 17.65
CA PRO A 85 -6.19 -16.35 17.69
C PRO A 85 -5.24 -16.50 16.47
N GLY A 86 -5.12 -15.47 15.63
CA GLY A 86 -4.17 -15.39 14.53
C GLY A 86 -3.67 -13.98 14.24
N THR A 87 -3.89 -13.03 15.15
CA THR A 87 -3.47 -11.64 14.97
C THR A 87 -1.96 -11.52 15.13
N TYR A 88 -1.30 -10.86 14.18
CA TYR A 88 0.11 -10.51 14.31
C TYR A 88 0.27 -9.42 15.37
N LEU A 89 1.18 -9.64 16.30
CA LEU A 89 1.53 -8.72 17.36
C LEU A 89 2.78 -7.93 16.96
N LEU A 90 2.73 -6.61 17.09
CA LEU A 90 3.90 -5.76 16.87
C LEU A 90 4.84 -5.88 18.06
N ARG A 91 6.08 -6.30 17.80
CA ARG A 91 7.18 -6.27 18.78
C ARG A 91 7.95 -4.97 18.73
N GLY A 92 8.14 -4.42 17.53
CA GLY A 92 8.83 -3.16 17.37
C GLY A 92 8.92 -2.71 15.92
N ILE A 93 9.25 -1.44 15.74
CA ILE A 93 9.55 -0.84 14.43
C ILE A 93 10.95 -0.24 14.55
N SER A 94 11.87 -0.71 13.70
CA SER A 94 13.28 -0.32 13.68
C SER A 94 13.67 0.18 12.29
N GLY A 95 13.85 1.49 12.14
CA GLY A 95 14.18 2.11 10.86
C GLY A 95 13.16 1.79 9.77
N SER A 96 13.62 1.05 8.75
CA SER A 96 12.80 0.58 7.61
C SER A 96 12.17 -0.79 7.83
N CYS A 97 12.31 -1.41 9.01
CA CYS A 97 11.86 -2.76 9.31
C CYS A 97 10.83 -2.80 10.44
N VAL A 98 9.90 -3.74 10.34
CA VAL A 98 8.80 -3.99 11.26
C VAL A 98 8.96 -5.43 11.78
N HIS A 99 8.97 -5.59 13.09
CA HIS A 99 9.05 -6.89 13.74
C HIS A 99 7.66 -7.28 14.24
N LEU A 100 7.13 -8.36 13.68
CA LEU A 100 5.84 -8.94 14.01
C LEU A 100 6.05 -10.32 14.63
N GLU A 101 5.14 -10.72 15.49
CA GLU A 101 5.11 -12.06 16.06
C GLU A 101 3.70 -12.64 15.96
N ARG A 102 3.61 -13.93 15.59
CA ARG A 102 2.35 -14.65 15.56
C ARG A 102 2.58 -16.07 16.08
N ALA A 103 1.86 -16.45 17.13
CA ALA A 103 1.89 -17.81 17.69
C ALA A 103 3.32 -18.33 18.02
N GLY A 104 4.24 -17.42 18.41
CA GLY A 104 5.64 -17.75 18.69
C GLY A 104 6.59 -17.58 17.50
N ASP A 105 6.09 -17.44 16.28
CA ASP A 105 6.91 -17.16 15.10
C ASP A 105 7.16 -15.66 14.96
N SER A 106 8.44 -15.27 15.06
CA SER A 106 8.88 -13.89 14.83
C SER A 106 9.19 -13.66 13.36
N GLN A 107 8.53 -12.69 12.74
CA GLN A 107 8.74 -12.28 11.36
C GLN A 107 9.22 -10.83 11.29
N THR A 108 10.30 -10.62 10.55
CA THR A 108 10.83 -9.27 10.28
C THR A 108 10.53 -8.91 8.84
N LEU A 109 9.81 -7.81 8.65
CA LEU A 109 9.44 -7.29 7.34
C LEU A 109 10.10 -5.95 7.13
N CYS A 110 10.89 -5.81 6.08
CA CYS A 110 11.53 -4.54 5.75
C CYS A 110 10.92 -3.93 4.51
N LEU A 111 10.80 -2.60 4.51
CA LEU A 111 10.54 -1.83 3.30
C LEU A 111 11.66 -2.10 2.30
N ARG A 112 11.31 -2.61 1.12
CA ARG A 112 12.25 -2.74 0.02
C ARG A 112 12.49 -1.35 -0.57
N PRO A 113 13.74 -0.89 -0.73
CA PRO A 113 14.05 0.41 -1.33
C PRO A 113 13.63 0.56 -2.80
N GLY A 114 12.98 -0.42 -3.43
CA GLY A 114 12.55 -0.37 -4.84
C GLY A 114 11.12 0.14 -5.07
N LEU A 115 10.29 0.28 -4.02
CA LEU A 115 8.87 0.65 -4.16
C LEU A 115 8.60 2.16 -4.24
N TRP A 116 9.59 3.01 -3.94
CA TRP A 116 9.48 4.47 -4.12
C TRP A 116 10.02 4.96 -5.48
N ALA A 117 10.73 4.10 -6.22
CA ALA A 117 11.32 4.44 -7.52
C ALA A 117 10.39 4.15 -8.72
N ALA A 118 9.24 3.50 -8.51
CA ALA A 118 8.28 3.18 -9.57
C ALA A 118 7.12 4.21 -9.60
N ARG A 119 7.45 5.45 -9.97
CA ARG A 119 6.49 6.42 -10.50
C ARG A 119 7.10 7.05 -11.76
N PRO A 120 6.79 6.57 -12.97
CA PRO A 120 6.97 7.35 -14.19
C PRO A 120 6.00 8.52 -14.23
#